data_AF-A0A8J9W609-F1
#
_entry.id   AF-A0A8J9W609-F1
#
_cell.length_a   1.000
_cell.length_b   1.000
_cell.length_c   1.000
_cell.angle_alpha   90.00
_cell.angle_beta   90.00
_cell.angle_gamma   90.00
#
_symmetry.space_group_name_H-M   'P 1'
#
loop_
_entity.id
_entity.type
_entity.pdbx_description
1 polymer ?
#
loop_
_entity_poly.entity_id
_entity_poly.type
_entity_poly.pdbx_seq_one_letter_code
_entity_poly.pdbx_strand_id
1 'polypeptide(L)'
;MTAYTMTGQFHYGRPVYKSSRDGYLFYYQLDDRWYVGPYLGNTTVWMYVDDNSINAEDISETWYLVDGGYFLPNSRVRVTCVSVEGCQKVRISGSYSDQIDRMTTYTMTGQLFNDRPGYQSSSGDFLYYYNQDPAGWHVGPGLGSDAMYLPNDTSIYADGTSGTWYLSNATDFLPNRLVRVSCVDPGAVVNGQWSNWGSWATCHTYCTCGDDACVASTVQRTRKCITPPPRNGGSDCEGGSSQERLCACLGRTDRAVDPNPSPNPNPNPNPNPNPNPNPNPNLNPNSNPNPNPNPNPNPNPNPNPNPNPNPKP
;
A
#
# COMPACT_ATOMS: atom_id res chain seq x y z
N MET A 1 -19.91 -2.50 8.32
CA MET A 1 -19.60 -1.45 7.32
C MET A 1 -19.59 -2.16 5.97
N THR A 2 -20.27 -1.61 4.96
CA THR A 2 -20.40 -2.21 3.62
C THR A 2 -19.94 -1.17 2.60
N ALA A 3 -19.07 -1.54 1.68
CA ALA A 3 -18.51 -0.65 0.68
C ALA A 3 -19.31 -0.77 -0.61
N TYR A 4 -19.53 0.36 -1.26
CA TYR A 4 -20.23 0.45 -2.53
C TYR A 4 -19.34 1.16 -3.54
N THR A 5 -19.10 0.53 -4.68
CA THR A 5 -18.28 1.09 -5.76
C THR A 5 -19.20 1.72 -6.80
N MET A 6 -18.89 2.94 -7.23
CA MET A 6 -19.60 3.61 -8.32
C MET A 6 -19.51 2.76 -9.59
N THR A 7 -20.64 2.44 -10.22
CA THR A 7 -20.69 1.51 -11.37
C THR A 7 -20.42 2.20 -12.71
N GLY A 8 -20.34 3.54 -12.71
CA GLY A 8 -20.36 4.36 -13.92
C GLY A 8 -21.76 4.50 -14.55
N GLN A 9 -22.78 3.83 -14.00
CA GLN A 9 -24.17 3.98 -14.42
C GLN A 9 -24.84 5.10 -13.64
N PHE A 10 -25.82 5.75 -14.27
CA PHE A 10 -26.68 6.74 -13.65
C PHE A 10 -28.12 6.24 -13.61
N HIS A 11 -28.79 6.49 -12.50
CA HIS A 11 -30.20 6.23 -12.31
C HIS A 11 -30.87 7.55 -11.88
N TYR A 12 -31.77 8.05 -12.72
CA TYR A 12 -32.40 9.37 -12.56
C TYR A 12 -31.40 10.52 -12.37
N GLY A 13 -30.32 10.52 -13.17
CA GLY A 13 -29.31 11.59 -13.15
C GLY A 13 -28.34 11.53 -11.97
N ARG A 14 -28.47 10.55 -11.07
CA ARG A 14 -27.55 10.32 -9.96
C ARG A 14 -26.74 9.04 -10.14
N PRO A 15 -25.52 8.96 -9.59
CA PRO A 15 -24.71 7.75 -9.68
C PRO A 15 -25.36 6.53 -9.02
N VAL A 16 -25.11 5.36 -9.61
CA VAL A 16 -25.41 4.06 -9.01
C VAL A 16 -24.13 3.47 -8.43
N TYR A 17 -24.24 2.90 -7.25
CA TYR A 17 -23.15 2.20 -6.58
C TYR A 17 -23.54 0.74 -6.33
N LYS A 18 -22.57 -0.18 -6.41
CA LYS A 18 -22.77 -1.60 -6.18
C LYS A 18 -21.75 -2.14 -5.17
N SER A 19 -22.23 -2.93 -4.21
CA SER A 19 -21.39 -3.56 -3.20
C SER A 19 -20.85 -4.93 -3.65
N SER A 20 -19.82 -5.41 -2.96
CA SER A 20 -19.28 -6.77 -3.17
C SER A 20 -20.23 -7.89 -2.72
N ARG A 21 -21.34 -7.53 -2.05
CA ARG A 21 -22.40 -8.46 -1.60
C ARG A 21 -23.66 -8.37 -2.48
N ASP A 22 -23.50 -7.89 -3.71
CA ASP A 22 -24.57 -7.70 -4.71
C ASP A 22 -25.72 -6.76 -4.32
N GLY A 23 -25.55 -5.93 -3.27
CA GLY A 23 -26.46 -4.82 -2.99
C GLY A 23 -26.19 -3.58 -3.85
N TYR A 24 -27.23 -2.85 -4.21
CA TYR A 24 -27.17 -1.54 -4.88
C TYR A 24 -27.43 -0.41 -3.88
N LEU A 25 -26.77 0.73 -4.12
CA LEU A 25 -27.08 2.03 -3.54
C LEU A 25 -27.41 2.98 -4.69
N PHE A 26 -28.63 3.52 -4.69
CA PHE A 26 -29.15 4.31 -5.81
C PHE A 26 -30.23 5.28 -5.36
N TYR A 27 -30.46 6.31 -6.16
CA TYR A 27 -31.54 7.27 -5.94
C TYR A 27 -32.84 6.83 -6.64
N TYR A 28 -33.95 6.99 -5.93
CA TYR A 28 -35.29 6.67 -6.41
C TYR A 28 -36.15 7.93 -6.46
N GLN A 29 -36.43 8.43 -7.67
CA GLN A 29 -37.04 9.74 -7.88
C GLN A 29 -38.51 9.84 -7.44
N LEU A 30 -39.25 8.73 -7.40
CA LEU A 30 -40.71 8.80 -7.14
C LEU A 30 -41.00 9.24 -5.70
N ASP A 31 -40.09 8.92 -4.77
CA ASP A 31 -40.24 9.24 -3.35
C ASP A 31 -39.08 10.13 -2.85
N ASP A 32 -38.23 10.65 -3.76
CA ASP A 32 -37.06 11.48 -3.46
C ASP A 32 -36.11 10.91 -2.38
N ARG A 33 -35.78 9.62 -2.51
CA ARG A 33 -34.99 8.87 -1.52
C ARG A 33 -33.76 8.21 -2.11
N TRP A 34 -32.73 8.06 -1.30
CA TRP A 34 -31.67 7.09 -1.55
C TRP A 34 -32.05 5.74 -0.95
N TYR A 35 -31.86 4.67 -1.73
CA TYR A 35 -32.18 3.29 -1.39
C TYR A 35 -30.95 2.42 -1.38
N VAL A 36 -30.93 1.49 -0.43
CA VAL A 36 -30.01 0.36 -0.42
C VAL A 36 -30.80 -0.92 -0.47
N GLY A 37 -30.60 -1.72 -1.52
CA GLY A 37 -31.40 -2.93 -1.73
C GLY A 37 -30.80 -3.91 -2.74
N PRO A 38 -31.44 -5.07 -2.93
CA PRO A 38 -30.94 -6.15 -3.78
C PRO A 38 -31.03 -5.85 -5.28
N TYR A 39 -31.94 -4.96 -5.69
CA TYR A 39 -32.22 -4.70 -7.11
C TYR A 39 -32.29 -3.20 -7.38
N LEU A 40 -31.61 -2.76 -8.45
CA LEU A 40 -31.70 -1.39 -8.95
C LEU A 40 -33.15 -1.08 -9.40
N GLY A 41 -33.71 0.03 -8.92
CA GLY A 41 -35.03 0.52 -9.33
C GLY A 41 -36.22 -0.16 -8.62
N ASN A 42 -35.98 -1.05 -7.65
CA ASN A 42 -37.03 -1.71 -6.88
C ASN A 42 -37.30 -0.96 -5.55
N THR A 43 -38.54 -1.00 -5.06
CA THR A 43 -38.97 -0.45 -3.76
C THR A 43 -38.78 -1.41 -2.59
N THR A 44 -38.46 -2.69 -2.86
CA THR A 44 -38.06 -3.64 -1.81
C THR A 44 -36.61 -3.38 -1.43
N VAL A 45 -36.39 -2.69 -0.31
CA VAL A 45 -35.08 -2.19 0.13
C VAL A 45 -34.79 -2.59 1.57
N TRP A 46 -33.51 -2.64 1.95
CA TRP A 46 -33.08 -2.94 3.32
C TRP A 46 -32.98 -1.67 4.17
N MET A 47 -32.65 -0.54 3.54
CA MET A 47 -32.62 0.76 4.18
C MET A 47 -32.83 1.88 3.17
N TYR A 48 -33.31 3.02 3.64
CA TYR A 48 -33.45 4.24 2.86
C TYR A 48 -33.06 5.47 3.67
N VAL A 49 -32.91 6.60 2.98
CA VAL A 49 -32.78 7.92 3.59
C VAL A 49 -33.50 8.95 2.73
N ASP A 50 -34.23 9.85 3.39
CA ASP A 50 -34.91 10.99 2.77
C ASP A 50 -33.91 12.12 2.52
N ASP A 51 -33.02 11.93 1.54
CA ASP A 51 -31.95 12.89 1.19
C ASP A 51 -31.92 13.08 -0.33
N ASN A 52 -31.75 14.33 -0.77
CA ASN A 52 -31.77 14.70 -2.18
C ASN A 52 -30.38 15.10 -2.71
N SER A 53 -29.31 14.69 -2.04
CA SER A 53 -27.93 14.96 -2.44
C SER A 53 -27.54 14.26 -3.74
N ILE A 54 -26.79 14.94 -4.61
CA ILE A 54 -26.42 14.45 -5.97
C ILE A 54 -25.60 13.18 -5.89
N ASN A 55 -24.63 13.14 -4.98
CA ASN A 55 -23.78 12.00 -4.74
C ASN A 55 -24.10 11.36 -3.40
N ALA A 56 -23.83 10.06 -3.26
CA ALA A 56 -24.16 9.34 -2.04
C ALA A 56 -23.29 9.78 -0.85
N GLU A 57 -22.06 10.22 -1.09
CA GLU A 57 -21.13 10.73 -0.07
C GLU A 57 -21.58 12.05 0.57
N ASP A 58 -22.48 12.78 -0.07
CA ASP A 58 -23.03 14.05 0.42
C ASP A 58 -24.25 13.83 1.33
N ILE A 59 -24.75 12.58 1.45
CA ILE A 59 -25.91 12.24 2.28
C ILE A 59 -25.61 12.54 3.75
N SER A 60 -26.47 13.35 4.35
CA SER A 60 -26.31 13.81 5.74
C SER A 60 -27.51 13.48 6.64
N GLU A 61 -28.65 13.13 6.04
CA GLU A 61 -29.88 12.82 6.76
C GLU A 61 -29.86 11.47 7.47
N THR A 62 -30.85 11.25 8.35
CA THR A 62 -30.96 10.03 9.14
C THR A 62 -31.48 8.86 8.31
N TRP A 63 -30.72 7.76 8.29
CA TRP A 63 -31.12 6.53 7.61
C TRP A 63 -32.18 5.76 8.37
N TYR A 64 -33.03 5.05 7.65
CA TYR A 64 -34.06 4.16 8.18
C TYR A 64 -33.79 2.72 7.74
N LEU A 65 -33.67 1.80 8.68
CA LEU A 65 -33.33 0.39 8.43
C LEU A 65 -34.54 -0.50 8.69
N VAL A 66 -34.67 -1.56 7.89
CA VAL A 66 -35.71 -2.57 8.10
C VAL A 66 -35.43 -3.36 9.39
N ASP A 67 -36.40 -3.38 10.30
CA ASP A 67 -36.41 -4.17 11.52
C ASP A 67 -37.84 -4.67 11.78
N GLY A 68 -38.02 -5.99 11.87
CA GLY A 68 -39.32 -6.61 12.12
C GLY A 68 -40.42 -6.27 11.08
N GLY A 69 -40.05 -5.87 9.87
CA GLY A 69 -41.00 -5.44 8.81
C GLY A 69 -41.34 -3.95 8.81
N TYR A 70 -40.77 -3.17 9.73
CA TYR A 70 -40.90 -1.72 9.80
C TYR A 70 -39.56 -1.03 9.56
N PHE A 71 -39.58 0.25 9.23
CA PHE A 71 -38.38 1.06 9.09
C PHE A 71 -38.15 1.91 10.33
N LEU A 72 -37.00 1.73 10.98
CA LEU A 72 -36.62 2.46 12.19
C LEU A 72 -35.44 3.39 11.91
N PRO A 73 -35.45 4.63 12.44
CA PRO A 73 -34.35 5.58 12.24
C PRO A 73 -33.07 5.08 12.92
N ASN A 74 -31.93 5.26 12.26
CA ASN A 74 -30.61 4.90 12.72
C ASN A 74 -29.61 6.02 12.41
N SER A 75 -29.31 6.81 13.44
CA SER A 75 -28.39 7.94 13.35
C SER A 75 -26.92 7.53 13.27
N ARG A 76 -26.57 6.23 13.28
CA ARG A 76 -25.18 5.76 13.19
C ARG A 76 -24.75 5.47 11.76
N VAL A 77 -25.67 5.31 10.82
CA VAL A 77 -25.31 5.10 9.42
C VAL A 77 -24.81 6.42 8.83
N ARG A 78 -23.68 6.34 8.14
CA ARG A 78 -23.06 7.42 7.38
C ARG A 78 -22.56 6.83 6.08
N VAL A 79 -22.68 7.59 4.99
CA VAL A 79 -21.97 7.30 3.76
C VAL A 79 -20.73 8.18 3.75
N THR A 80 -19.57 7.57 3.61
CA THR A 80 -18.30 8.27 3.51
C THR A 80 -17.62 7.80 2.26
N CYS A 81 -17.15 8.72 1.42
CA CYS A 81 -16.32 8.36 0.30
C CYS A 81 -15.03 7.73 0.83
N VAL A 82 -14.84 6.45 0.52
CA VAL A 82 -13.54 5.81 0.68
C VAL A 82 -12.81 6.14 -0.61
N SER A 83 -12.08 7.26 -0.62
CA SER A 83 -11.28 7.66 -1.77
C SER A 83 -10.36 6.48 -2.14
N VAL A 84 -10.10 6.27 -3.43
CA VAL A 84 -9.02 5.38 -3.90
C VAL A 84 -7.61 5.95 -3.58
N GLU A 85 -7.51 6.82 -2.58
CA GLU A 85 -6.27 7.31 -1.96
C GLU A 85 -5.61 6.28 -1.03
N GLY A 86 -6.18 5.09 -0.90
CA GLY A 86 -5.45 3.95 -0.36
C GLY A 86 -4.22 3.67 -1.21
N CYS A 87 -3.15 3.20 -0.58
CA CYS A 87 -1.92 2.96 -1.30
C CYS A 87 -2.11 1.96 -2.46
N GLN A 88 -1.91 2.41 -3.69
CA GLN A 88 -2.15 1.59 -4.90
C GLN A 88 -1.24 0.36 -4.98
N LYS A 89 -0.08 0.42 -4.34
CA LYS A 89 0.89 -0.66 -4.32
C LYS A 89 1.49 -0.75 -2.93
N VAL A 90 1.40 -1.90 -2.28
CA VAL A 90 1.91 -2.10 -0.92
C VAL A 90 3.02 -3.14 -0.92
N ARG A 91 3.95 -3.06 0.03
CA ARG A 91 5.01 -4.04 0.22
C ARG A 91 4.88 -4.70 1.57
N ILE A 92 4.86 -6.04 1.58
CA ILE A 92 5.00 -6.84 2.80
C ILE A 92 6.49 -7.07 3.03
N SER A 93 6.97 -6.86 4.25
CA SER A 93 8.39 -7.05 4.59
C SER A 93 8.58 -7.39 6.07
N GLY A 94 9.72 -8.00 6.40
CA GLY A 94 10.15 -8.21 7.80
C GLY A 94 10.40 -9.66 8.21
N SER A 95 9.93 -10.65 7.45
CA SER A 95 10.34 -12.04 7.62
C SER A 95 11.54 -12.37 6.73
N TYR A 96 12.48 -13.16 7.26
CA TYR A 96 13.72 -13.56 6.57
C TYR A 96 13.90 -15.08 6.46
N SER A 97 13.03 -15.85 7.11
CA SER A 97 13.10 -17.32 7.17
C SER A 97 11.82 -17.97 6.65
N ASP A 98 10.66 -17.42 7.01
CA ASP A 98 9.36 -18.02 6.76
C ASP A 98 8.56 -17.17 5.77
N GLN A 99 7.88 -17.84 4.83
CA GLN A 99 7.03 -17.18 3.81
C GLN A 99 7.76 -16.06 3.04
N ILE A 100 9.07 -16.24 2.80
CA ILE A 100 9.93 -15.21 2.19
C ILE A 100 9.44 -14.77 0.81
N ASP A 101 8.86 -15.68 0.03
CA ASP A 101 8.33 -15.38 -1.32
C ASP A 101 7.16 -14.41 -1.28
N ARG A 102 6.48 -14.30 -0.12
CA ARG A 102 5.34 -13.40 0.13
C ARG A 102 5.77 -12.06 0.72
N MET A 103 7.07 -11.88 1.03
CA MET A 103 7.66 -10.59 1.45
C MET A 103 7.92 -9.70 0.23
N THR A 104 6.88 -9.50 -0.57
CA THR A 104 6.94 -8.86 -1.88
C THR A 104 5.94 -7.72 -1.98
N THR A 105 5.85 -7.17 -3.18
CA THR A 105 4.96 -6.07 -3.51
C THR A 105 3.64 -6.59 -4.07
N TYR A 106 2.53 -6.04 -3.59
CA TYR A 106 1.17 -6.34 -4.01
C TYR A 106 0.54 -5.08 -4.60
N THR A 107 -0.15 -5.22 -5.73
CA THR A 107 -0.82 -4.12 -6.42
C THR A 107 -2.31 -4.21 -6.21
N MET A 108 -2.96 -3.09 -5.90
CA MET A 108 -4.40 -3.01 -5.73
C MET A 108 -5.11 -3.44 -7.02
N THR A 109 -6.07 -4.35 -6.90
CA THR A 109 -6.73 -4.96 -8.07
C THR A 109 -7.99 -4.20 -8.51
N GLY A 110 -8.45 -3.23 -7.70
CA GLY A 110 -9.75 -2.59 -7.85
C GLY A 110 -10.93 -3.46 -7.40
N GLN A 111 -10.69 -4.72 -7.03
CA GLN A 111 -11.70 -5.60 -6.43
C GLN A 111 -11.77 -5.37 -4.92
N LEU A 112 -12.96 -5.56 -4.35
CA LEU A 112 -13.19 -5.49 -2.92
C LEU A 112 -13.40 -6.91 -2.35
N PHE A 113 -12.72 -7.20 -1.23
CA PHE A 113 -12.91 -8.41 -0.43
C PHE A 113 -13.44 -8.01 0.94
N ASN A 114 -14.67 -8.42 1.27
CA ASN A 114 -15.37 -8.01 2.49
C ASN A 114 -15.26 -6.50 2.75
N ASP A 115 -15.59 -5.72 1.72
CA ASP A 115 -15.66 -4.26 1.79
C ASP A 115 -14.29 -3.55 1.94
N ARG A 116 -13.16 -4.26 1.72
CA ARG A 116 -11.81 -3.68 1.69
C ARG A 116 -11.09 -3.93 0.36
N PRO A 117 -10.17 -3.06 -0.07
CA PRO A 117 -9.41 -3.28 -1.30
C PRO A 117 -8.60 -4.58 -1.28
N GLY A 118 -8.67 -5.30 -2.38
CA GLY A 118 -7.85 -6.45 -2.67
C GLY A 118 -6.54 -6.07 -3.35
N TYR A 119 -5.49 -6.84 -3.06
CA TYR A 119 -4.19 -6.68 -3.68
C TYR A 119 -3.67 -8.01 -4.19
N GLN A 120 -2.86 -7.99 -5.26
CA GLN A 120 -2.26 -9.18 -5.83
C GLN A 120 -0.77 -8.97 -6.14
N SER A 121 0.06 -9.96 -5.83
CA SER A 121 1.47 -9.98 -6.18
C SER A 121 1.69 -10.43 -7.64
N SER A 122 2.90 -10.22 -8.17
CA SER A 122 3.28 -10.78 -9.47
C SER A 122 3.37 -12.31 -9.48
N SER A 123 3.52 -12.95 -8.32
CA SER A 123 3.49 -14.42 -8.17
C SER A 123 2.07 -14.99 -8.14
N GLY A 124 1.04 -14.13 -8.07
CA GLY A 124 -0.37 -14.52 -8.04
C GLY A 124 -0.96 -14.66 -6.64
N ASP A 125 -0.18 -14.44 -5.57
CA ASP A 125 -0.70 -14.41 -4.20
C ASP A 125 -1.61 -13.19 -3.99
N PHE A 126 -2.70 -13.40 -3.26
CA PHE A 126 -3.64 -12.36 -2.85
C PHE A 126 -3.29 -11.85 -1.47
N LEU A 127 -3.51 -10.55 -1.25
CA LEU A 127 -3.61 -9.89 0.05
C LEU A 127 -5.01 -9.29 0.15
N TYR A 128 -5.79 -9.76 1.11
CA TYR A 128 -7.22 -9.49 1.16
C TYR A 128 -7.74 -9.53 2.60
N TYR A 129 -8.92 -8.95 2.81
CA TYR A 129 -9.58 -8.98 4.11
C TYR A 129 -10.64 -10.07 4.17
N TYR A 130 -10.64 -10.82 5.27
CA TYR A 130 -11.60 -11.89 5.53
C TYR A 130 -12.35 -11.65 6.83
N ASN A 131 -13.68 -11.73 6.79
CA ASN A 131 -14.54 -11.43 7.92
C ASN A 131 -15.05 -12.70 8.62
N GLN A 132 -14.21 -13.73 8.75
CA GLN A 132 -14.49 -14.93 9.55
C GLN A 132 -13.47 -15.09 10.65
N ASP A 133 -13.84 -15.72 11.75
CA ASP A 133 -13.08 -15.80 13.00
C ASP A 133 -11.70 -16.48 12.81
N PRO A 134 -10.56 -15.78 13.07
CA PRO A 134 -10.47 -14.37 13.45
C PRO A 134 -10.51 -13.44 12.23
N ALA A 135 -11.40 -12.43 12.27
CA ALA A 135 -11.53 -11.48 11.17
C ALA A 135 -10.24 -10.67 11.03
N GLY A 136 -9.73 -10.50 9.81
CA GLY A 136 -8.41 -9.92 9.64
C GLY A 136 -7.94 -9.83 8.20
N TRP A 137 -6.66 -9.48 8.04
CA TRP A 137 -5.98 -9.47 6.75
C TRP A 137 -5.27 -10.80 6.51
N HIS A 138 -5.37 -11.33 5.29
CA HIS A 138 -4.85 -12.64 4.92
C HIS A 138 -3.99 -12.52 3.66
N VAL A 139 -2.99 -13.39 3.56
CA VAL A 139 -2.13 -13.51 2.39
C VAL A 139 -2.01 -14.98 1.98
N GLY A 140 -2.20 -15.28 0.71
CA GLY A 140 -2.06 -16.65 0.22
C GLY A 140 -2.31 -16.82 -1.28
N PRO A 141 -2.10 -18.03 -1.82
CA PRO A 141 -2.25 -18.32 -3.25
C PRO A 141 -3.69 -18.21 -3.77
N GLY A 142 -4.68 -18.18 -2.87
CA GLY A 142 -6.08 -18.02 -3.20
C GLY A 142 -6.90 -17.59 -2.00
N LEU A 143 -8.14 -17.19 -2.25
CA LEU A 143 -9.09 -16.81 -1.20
C LEU A 143 -9.42 -18.03 -0.33
N GLY A 144 -9.21 -17.91 0.98
CA GLY A 144 -9.38 -18.97 1.97
C GLY A 144 -8.21 -19.96 2.09
N SER A 145 -7.15 -19.80 1.28
CA SER A 145 -5.94 -20.62 1.38
C SER A 145 -4.80 -19.77 1.91
N ASP A 146 -4.77 -19.59 3.24
CA ASP A 146 -3.90 -18.60 3.87
C ASP A 146 -2.53 -19.17 4.19
N ALA A 147 -1.49 -18.42 3.85
CA ALA A 147 -0.11 -18.67 4.26
C ALA A 147 0.34 -17.69 5.36
N MET A 148 -0.29 -16.51 5.42
CA MET A 148 -0.09 -15.53 6.46
C MET A 148 -1.41 -14.88 6.83
N TYR A 149 -1.61 -14.50 8.10
CA TYR A 149 -2.76 -13.70 8.50
C TYR A 149 -2.43 -12.74 9.65
N LEU A 150 -3.20 -11.66 9.73
CA LEU A 150 -3.19 -10.68 10.80
C LEU A 150 -4.60 -10.61 11.40
N PRO A 151 -4.83 -11.24 12.56
CA PRO A 151 -6.16 -11.30 13.17
C PRO A 151 -6.54 -9.99 13.85
N ASN A 152 -7.84 -9.74 13.97
CA ASN A 152 -8.46 -8.63 14.69
C ASN A 152 -8.06 -7.22 14.24
N ASP A 153 -7.52 -7.09 13.02
CA ASP A 153 -7.22 -5.79 12.43
C ASP A 153 -8.48 -5.21 11.78
N THR A 154 -8.72 -3.91 11.95
CA THR A 154 -9.90 -3.23 11.42
C THR A 154 -9.58 -2.20 10.35
N SER A 155 -8.33 -2.11 9.89
CA SER A 155 -7.85 -1.08 8.98
C SER A 155 -8.42 -1.25 7.58
N ILE A 156 -8.93 -0.16 6.98
CA ILE A 156 -9.59 -0.18 5.66
C ILE A 156 -8.61 -0.57 4.56
N TYR A 157 -7.36 -0.11 4.64
CA TYR A 157 -6.30 -0.42 3.71
C TYR A 157 -5.20 -1.24 4.37
N ALA A 158 -4.52 -2.06 3.56
CA ALA A 158 -3.51 -2.98 4.08
C ALA A 158 -2.30 -2.27 4.67
N ASP A 159 -1.92 -1.10 4.17
CA ASP A 159 -0.83 -0.27 4.69
C ASP A 159 -1.17 0.44 6.01
N GLY A 160 -2.45 0.43 6.42
CA GLY A 160 -2.87 0.85 7.75
C GLY A 160 -2.82 -0.25 8.80
N THR A 161 -2.38 -1.47 8.44
CA THR A 161 -2.36 -2.60 9.37
C THR A 161 -1.37 -2.39 10.50
N SER A 162 -1.77 -2.75 11.72
CA SER A 162 -0.88 -2.69 12.88
C SER A 162 -1.16 -3.87 13.80
N GLY A 163 -0.16 -4.72 14.03
CA GLY A 163 -0.31 -5.89 14.87
C GLY A 163 0.70 -6.98 14.54
N THR A 164 0.49 -8.16 15.10
CA THR A 164 1.38 -9.31 14.91
C THR A 164 0.83 -10.21 13.82
N TRP A 165 1.57 -10.36 12.73
CA TRP A 165 1.26 -11.32 11.68
C TRP A 165 1.60 -12.73 12.12
N TYR A 166 0.86 -13.71 11.66
CA TYR A 166 1.08 -15.13 11.89
C TYR A 166 1.42 -15.78 10.56
N LEU A 167 2.56 -16.48 10.51
CA LEU A 167 3.10 -17.08 9.28
C LEU A 167 3.03 -18.59 9.40
N SER A 168 2.55 -19.24 8.34
CA SER A 168 2.52 -20.70 8.26
C SER A 168 3.94 -21.26 8.12
N ASN A 169 4.26 -22.30 8.89
CA ASN A 169 5.45 -23.13 8.72
C ASN A 169 5.12 -24.55 8.20
N ALA A 170 3.99 -24.69 7.49
CA ALA A 170 3.34 -25.94 7.07
C ALA A 170 2.58 -26.71 8.16
N THR A 171 3.00 -26.65 9.43
CA THR A 171 2.32 -27.37 10.52
C THR A 171 1.48 -26.47 11.43
N ASP A 172 1.87 -25.22 11.58
CA ASP A 172 1.25 -24.26 12.48
C ASP A 172 1.47 -22.83 11.98
N PHE A 173 0.83 -21.87 12.63
CA PHE A 173 0.96 -20.44 12.40
C PHE A 173 1.67 -19.78 13.57
N LEU A 174 2.90 -19.31 13.33
CA LEU A 174 3.73 -18.71 14.37
C LEU A 174 3.70 -17.18 14.29
N PRO A 175 3.64 -16.49 15.44
CA PRO A 175 3.62 -15.03 15.47
C PRO A 175 4.95 -14.45 15.01
N ASN A 176 4.89 -13.44 14.15
CA ASN A 176 6.02 -12.67 13.65
C ASN A 176 5.71 -11.17 13.75
N ARG A 177 6.32 -10.52 14.74
CA ARG A 177 6.17 -9.07 15.03
C ARG A 177 6.94 -8.16 14.08
N LEU A 178 7.79 -8.69 13.21
CA LEU A 178 8.62 -7.91 12.29
C LEU A 178 7.90 -7.61 10.98
N VAL A 179 6.91 -8.46 10.64
CA VAL A 179 6.15 -8.32 9.42
C VAL A 179 5.30 -7.07 9.49
N ARG A 180 5.41 -6.25 8.44
CA ARG A 180 4.69 -5.00 8.26
C ARG A 180 4.31 -4.82 6.81
N VAL A 181 3.20 -4.13 6.58
CA VAL A 181 2.76 -3.70 5.26
C VAL A 181 3.01 -2.20 5.16
N SER A 182 3.68 -1.78 4.09
CA SER A 182 4.00 -0.37 3.86
C SER A 182 3.58 0.07 2.47
N CYS A 183 3.13 1.32 2.35
CA CYS A 183 2.85 1.90 1.05
C CYS A 183 4.10 2.00 0.17
N VAL A 184 3.95 1.71 -1.11
CA VAL A 184 4.95 1.92 -2.18
C VAL A 184 4.40 3.05 -3.05
N ASP A 185 4.81 4.28 -2.74
CA ASP A 185 4.45 5.43 -3.56
C ASP A 185 5.06 5.32 -4.96
N PRO A 186 4.40 5.85 -6.00
CA PRO A 186 4.94 5.93 -7.37
C PRO A 186 6.14 6.89 -7.51
N GLY A 187 6.67 7.43 -6.42
CA GLY A 187 7.93 8.18 -6.42
C GLY A 187 9.12 7.31 -6.82
N ALA A 188 10.24 7.94 -7.16
CA ALA A 188 11.45 7.24 -7.56
C ALA A 188 11.87 6.17 -6.53
N VAL A 189 12.39 5.04 -6.99
CA VAL A 189 13.04 4.03 -6.15
C VAL A 189 14.18 4.71 -5.39
N VAL A 190 14.12 4.69 -4.06
CA VAL A 190 15.19 5.25 -3.21
C VAL A 190 15.86 4.10 -2.48
N ASN A 191 17.11 3.79 -2.85
CA ASN A 191 17.91 2.84 -2.09
C ASN A 191 18.33 3.44 -0.75
N GLY A 192 18.37 2.60 0.28
CA GLY A 192 18.81 2.99 1.61
C GLY A 192 20.24 3.51 1.59
N GLN A 193 20.46 4.59 2.33
CA GLN A 193 21.79 5.08 2.61
C GLN A 193 22.02 5.23 4.10
N TRP A 194 23.23 4.89 4.49
CA TRP A 194 23.67 4.98 5.87
C TRP A 194 23.66 6.43 6.35
N SER A 195 23.17 6.64 7.57
CA SER A 195 23.49 7.84 8.33
C SER A 195 25.00 7.92 8.54
N ASN A 196 25.46 9.12 8.89
CA ASN A 196 26.79 9.25 9.49
C ASN A 196 26.90 8.30 10.69
N TRP A 197 28.11 7.78 10.90
CA TRP A 197 28.41 7.01 12.10
C TRP A 197 28.16 7.86 13.34
N GLY A 198 27.54 7.25 14.34
CA GLY A 198 27.50 7.82 15.68
C GLY A 198 28.91 7.99 16.25
N SER A 199 29.01 8.84 17.27
CA SER A 199 30.24 8.97 18.04
C SER A 199 30.63 7.62 18.65
N TRP A 200 31.93 7.38 18.74
CA TRP A 200 32.45 6.24 19.50
C TRP A 200 32.00 6.33 20.95
N ALA A 201 31.56 5.20 21.50
CA ALA A 201 31.45 5.08 22.95
C ALA A 201 32.82 5.40 23.59
N THR A 202 32.77 6.07 24.74
CA THR A 202 33.97 6.38 25.52
C THR A 202 34.59 5.09 26.04
N CYS A 203 35.90 4.95 25.88
CA CYS A 203 36.63 3.87 26.53
C CYS A 203 36.44 3.97 28.04
N HIS A 204 36.20 2.83 28.68
CA HIS A 204 36.25 2.79 30.13
C HIS A 204 37.70 3.02 30.57
N THR A 205 37.88 3.82 31.61
CA THR A 205 39.21 4.30 32.05
C THR A 205 40.02 3.22 32.77
N TYR A 206 39.42 2.07 33.09
CA TYR A 206 40.06 0.97 33.81
C TYR A 206 40.02 -0.30 32.97
N CYS A 207 41.18 -0.94 32.82
CA CYS A 207 41.26 -2.28 32.26
C CYS A 207 41.00 -3.31 33.37
N THR A 208 40.23 -4.35 33.08
CA THR A 208 40.24 -5.56 33.90
C THR A 208 41.54 -6.30 33.61
N CYS A 209 42.47 -6.22 34.55
CA CYS A 209 43.74 -6.93 34.49
C CYS A 209 43.66 -8.15 35.42
N GLY A 210 43.92 -9.33 34.86
CA GLY A 210 44.31 -10.50 35.65
C GLY A 210 45.83 -10.54 35.82
N ASP A 211 46.33 -11.59 36.48
CA ASP A 211 47.76 -11.74 36.77
C ASP A 211 48.64 -11.85 35.51
N ASP A 212 48.07 -12.31 34.37
CA ASP A 212 48.83 -12.59 33.14
C ASP A 212 48.51 -11.67 31.94
N ALA A 213 47.42 -10.88 31.97
CA ALA A 213 47.07 -9.97 30.88
C ALA A 213 46.01 -8.92 31.27
N CYS A 214 46.15 -7.69 30.74
CA CYS A 214 45.08 -6.69 30.73
C CYS A 214 44.22 -6.86 29.47
N VAL A 215 42.92 -7.07 29.64
CA VAL A 215 41.98 -7.12 28.52
C VAL A 215 41.58 -5.70 28.14
N ALA A 216 41.90 -5.29 26.91
CA ALA A 216 41.42 -4.05 26.32
C ALA A 216 39.90 -4.07 26.20
N SER A 217 39.21 -3.04 26.72
CA SER A 217 37.77 -2.91 26.49
C SER A 217 37.51 -2.62 25.01
N THR A 218 36.47 -3.22 24.42
CA THR A 218 36.00 -2.85 23.09
C THR A 218 34.94 -1.77 23.20
N VAL A 219 35.03 -0.72 22.39
CA VAL A 219 33.96 0.28 22.25
C VAL A 219 33.33 0.15 20.88
N GLN A 220 32.02 0.38 20.82
CA GLN A 220 31.25 0.33 19.59
C GLN A 220 30.78 1.71 19.17
N ARG A 221 30.51 1.84 17.86
CA ARG A 221 29.68 2.90 17.30
C ARG A 221 28.69 2.31 16.32
N THR A 222 27.55 2.97 16.14
CA THR A 222 26.47 2.50 15.27
C THR A 222 26.07 3.54 14.24
N ARG A 223 25.50 3.09 13.13
CA ARG A 223 24.83 3.92 12.12
C ARG A 223 23.46 3.33 11.78
N LYS A 224 22.56 4.14 11.24
CA LYS A 224 21.18 3.73 10.89
C LYS A 224 20.94 3.94 9.40
N CYS A 225 20.20 3.03 8.76
CA CYS A 225 19.86 3.14 7.33
C CYS A 225 18.69 4.12 7.13
N ILE A 226 18.97 5.42 7.25
CA ILE A 226 17.92 6.47 7.33
C ILE A 226 18.24 7.75 6.54
N THR A 227 19.32 7.81 5.76
CA THR A 227 19.75 9.08 5.12
C THR A 227 20.02 8.97 3.62
N PRO A 228 19.01 8.67 2.76
CA PRO A 228 17.60 8.42 3.08
C PRO A 228 17.30 6.95 3.45
N PRO A 229 16.16 6.65 4.12
CA PRO A 229 15.72 5.26 4.26
C PRO A 229 15.30 4.69 2.90
N PRO A 230 15.37 3.36 2.71
CA PRO A 230 14.85 2.72 1.51
C PRO A 230 13.36 3.06 1.31
N ARG A 231 12.99 3.50 0.11
CA ARG A 231 11.60 3.77 -0.29
C ARG A 231 11.31 3.19 -1.66
N ASN A 232 10.04 2.95 -1.94
CA ASN A 232 9.52 2.57 -3.25
C ASN A 232 10.18 1.30 -3.81
N GLY A 233 10.48 0.31 -2.95
CA GLY A 233 11.14 -0.94 -3.34
C GLY A 233 12.66 -0.87 -3.48
N GLY A 234 13.30 0.22 -3.03
CA GLY A 234 14.76 0.33 -3.00
C GLY A 234 15.43 -0.64 -2.04
N SER A 235 16.68 -0.99 -2.35
CA SER A 235 17.49 -1.93 -1.57
C SER A 235 17.81 -1.40 -0.17
N ASP A 236 17.96 -2.29 0.80
CA ASP A 236 18.48 -1.93 2.13
C ASP A 236 19.96 -1.52 2.04
N CYS A 237 20.47 -0.88 3.08
CA CYS A 237 21.86 -0.45 3.12
C CYS A 237 22.84 -1.63 3.14
N GLU A 238 23.83 -1.62 2.24
CA GLU A 238 24.86 -2.64 2.21
C GLU A 238 25.95 -2.41 3.29
N GLY A 239 26.32 -3.48 4.01
CA GLY A 239 27.36 -3.50 5.05
C GLY A 239 26.83 -3.50 6.49
N GLY A 240 27.75 -3.45 7.47
CA GLY A 240 27.40 -3.53 8.91
C GLY A 240 26.84 -2.23 9.49
N SER A 241 25.90 -2.36 10.44
CA SER A 241 25.30 -1.24 11.20
C SER A 241 26.06 -0.89 12.50
N SER A 242 26.99 -1.75 12.93
CA SER A 242 27.85 -1.54 14.09
C SER A 242 29.32 -1.73 13.69
N GLN A 243 30.19 -0.94 14.31
CA GLN A 243 31.64 -1.09 14.19
C GLN A 243 32.26 -1.08 15.58
N GLU A 244 33.23 -1.96 15.78
CA GLU A 244 33.98 -2.10 17.01
C GLU A 244 35.40 -1.56 16.87
N ARG A 245 35.98 -1.05 17.97
CA ARG A 245 37.42 -0.82 18.10
C ARG A 245 37.90 -1.20 19.49
N LEU A 246 39.15 -1.65 19.58
CA LEU A 246 39.83 -1.87 20.84
C LEU A 246 40.23 -0.53 21.48
N CYS A 247 40.06 -0.42 22.79
CA CYS A 247 40.62 0.66 23.59
C CYS A 247 42.07 0.35 23.96
N ALA A 248 42.92 1.38 23.95
CA ALA A 248 44.27 1.24 24.47
C ALA A 248 44.22 1.12 26.01
N CYS A 249 44.79 0.06 26.56
CA CYS A 249 45.13 0.01 27.97
C CYS A 249 46.39 0.84 28.19
N LEU A 250 46.31 1.92 28.97
CA LEU A 250 47.50 2.64 29.47
C LEU A 250 48.08 1.90 30.69
N GLY A 251 48.30 0.59 30.55
CA GLY A 251 48.88 -0.27 31.58
C GLY A 251 50.38 -0.48 31.34
N ARG A 252 51.20 0.18 32.16
CA ARG A 252 52.67 0.08 32.32
C ARG A 252 53.50 -0.15 31.05
N THR A 253 54.09 0.94 30.57
CA THR A 253 55.31 0.90 29.75
C THR A 253 56.43 0.29 30.59
N ASP A 254 56.77 -0.98 30.37
CA ASP A 254 58.12 -1.50 30.59
C ASP A 254 58.33 -2.76 29.75
N ARG A 255 58.44 -2.55 28.44
CA ARG A 255 59.46 -3.11 27.53
C ARG A 255 58.94 -3.08 26.10
N ALA A 256 59.65 -2.32 25.28
CA ALA A 256 59.52 -2.34 23.84
C ALA A 256 59.73 -3.78 23.32
N VAL A 257 58.76 -4.27 22.55
CA VAL A 257 59.00 -5.29 21.54
C VAL A 257 58.30 -4.81 20.28
N ASP A 258 59.11 -4.36 19.31
CA ASP A 258 58.68 -4.18 17.92
C ASP A 258 58.12 -5.50 17.38
N PRO A 259 57.08 -5.41 16.52
CA PRO A 259 57.27 -6.05 15.23
C PRO A 259 56.76 -5.17 14.09
N ASN A 260 57.70 -4.67 13.30
CA ASN A 260 57.70 -4.72 11.84
C ASN A 260 56.32 -4.80 11.13
N PRO A 261 55.85 -3.74 10.46
CA PRO A 261 54.71 -3.84 9.56
C PRO A 261 55.19 -4.29 8.16
N SER A 262 55.00 -5.57 7.83
CA SER A 262 55.03 -6.01 6.42
C SER A 262 53.91 -5.31 5.62
N PRO A 263 54.14 -4.87 4.38
CA PRO A 263 53.16 -4.10 3.63
C PRO A 263 52.15 -4.98 2.87
N ASN A 264 50.88 -4.54 2.92
CA ASN A 264 49.82 -4.67 1.90
C ASN A 264 49.06 -6.01 1.77
N PRO A 265 47.72 -5.98 1.60
CA PRO A 265 47.18 -5.71 0.26
C PRO A 265 45.98 -4.75 0.22
N ASN A 266 46.20 -3.66 -0.52
CA ASN A 266 45.33 -2.89 -1.40
C ASN A 266 43.81 -3.09 -1.26
N PRO A 267 43.09 -2.01 -0.97
CA PRO A 267 41.83 -1.73 -1.65
C PRO A 267 41.96 -0.40 -2.39
N ASN A 268 41.86 -0.46 -3.71
CA ASN A 268 41.55 0.70 -4.54
C ASN A 268 40.04 0.93 -4.50
N PRO A 269 39.57 2.07 -3.99
CA PRO A 269 38.36 2.66 -4.51
C PRO A 269 38.70 4.04 -5.06
N ASN A 270 38.70 4.15 -6.39
CA ASN A 270 38.52 5.43 -7.05
C ASN A 270 37.06 5.57 -7.48
N PRO A 271 36.24 6.35 -6.76
CA PRO A 271 35.12 7.04 -7.36
C PRO A 271 35.49 8.51 -7.54
N ASN A 272 35.88 8.83 -8.76
CA ASN A 272 35.98 10.19 -9.28
C ASN A 272 34.69 10.98 -8.98
N PRO A 273 34.72 12.10 -8.24
CA PRO A 273 33.57 12.97 -8.12
C PRO A 273 33.57 13.93 -9.32
N ASN A 274 32.80 13.61 -10.37
CA ASN A 274 32.41 14.62 -11.35
C ASN A 274 30.92 14.98 -11.16
N PRO A 275 30.59 16.01 -10.37
CA PRO A 275 29.28 16.63 -10.45
C PRO A 275 29.27 17.55 -11.68
N ASN A 276 28.62 17.11 -12.75
CA ASN A 276 28.18 18.04 -13.80
C ASN A 276 26.70 18.40 -13.56
N PRO A 277 26.38 19.55 -12.96
CA PRO A 277 25.02 20.07 -12.97
C PRO A 277 24.82 20.82 -14.29
N ASN A 278 24.09 20.23 -15.24
CA ASN A 278 23.49 21.02 -16.31
C ASN A 278 21.98 21.15 -16.09
N PRO A 279 21.50 22.29 -15.54
CA PRO A 279 20.09 22.64 -15.60
C PRO A 279 19.85 23.39 -16.91
N ASN A 280 19.11 22.78 -17.85
CA ASN A 280 18.50 23.54 -18.93
C ASN A 280 16.97 23.44 -18.84
N PRO A 281 16.29 24.46 -18.27
CA PRO A 281 14.86 24.65 -18.44
C PRO A 281 14.63 25.56 -19.65
N ASN A 282 14.29 25.00 -20.82
CA ASN A 282 13.79 25.82 -21.92
C ASN A 282 12.26 25.83 -21.89
N LEU A 283 11.72 26.80 -21.15
CA LEU A 283 10.37 27.31 -21.34
C LEU A 283 10.50 28.63 -22.12
N ASN A 284 9.90 28.71 -23.32
CA ASN A 284 9.55 30.00 -23.89
C ASN A 284 8.15 29.92 -24.55
N PRO A 285 7.26 30.90 -24.35
CA PRO A 285 5.86 30.84 -24.76
C PRO A 285 5.57 31.54 -26.11
N ASN A 286 4.63 30.94 -26.84
CA ASN A 286 3.57 31.51 -27.68
C ASN A 286 3.88 32.45 -28.87
N SER A 287 3.49 32.03 -30.09
CA SER A 287 2.78 32.88 -31.07
C SER A 287 2.14 32.05 -32.19
N ASN A 288 0.80 32.07 -32.24
CA ASN A 288 -0.07 31.63 -33.35
C ASN A 288 0.22 32.43 -34.64
N PRO A 289 0.10 31.85 -35.85
CA PRO A 289 -1.12 32.14 -36.63
C PRO A 289 -1.66 30.98 -37.49
N ASN A 290 -2.99 30.92 -37.53
CA ASN A 290 -3.87 30.18 -38.45
C ASN A 290 -3.56 30.51 -39.94
N PRO A 291 -3.74 29.57 -40.88
CA PRO A 291 -4.97 29.64 -41.68
C PRO A 291 -5.59 28.28 -42.07
N ASN A 292 -6.91 28.22 -41.93
CA ASN A 292 -7.83 27.27 -42.56
C ASN A 292 -7.89 27.53 -44.08
N PRO A 293 -8.11 26.51 -44.94
CA PRO A 293 -9.48 26.31 -45.41
C PRO A 293 -9.92 24.83 -45.57
N ASN A 294 -11.18 24.63 -45.21
CA ASN A 294 -12.07 23.48 -45.41
C ASN A 294 -12.17 23.04 -46.89
N PRO A 295 -12.47 21.75 -47.17
CA PRO A 295 -13.87 21.43 -47.49
C PRO A 295 -14.38 20.06 -46.99
N ASN A 296 -15.53 20.09 -46.33
CA ASN A 296 -16.54 19.02 -46.16
C ASN A 296 -17.41 18.99 -47.46
N PRO A 297 -18.21 17.96 -47.84
CA PRO A 297 -19.17 17.25 -46.97
C PRO A 297 -19.42 15.74 -47.18
N ASN A 298 -19.53 15.02 -46.04
CA ASN A 298 -20.63 14.16 -45.59
C ASN A 298 -21.37 13.20 -46.55
N PRO A 299 -21.54 11.92 -46.17
CA PRO A 299 -22.73 11.13 -46.50
C PRO A 299 -23.59 10.83 -45.26
N ASN A 300 -24.77 11.44 -45.23
CA ASN A 300 -25.89 11.13 -44.34
C ASN A 300 -26.58 9.81 -44.78
N PRO A 301 -26.88 8.84 -43.89
CA PRO A 301 -27.70 7.70 -44.24
C PRO A 301 -29.19 7.91 -43.91
N ASN A 302 -30.05 7.42 -44.82
CA ASN A 302 -31.50 7.16 -44.74
C ASN A 302 -32.45 8.29 -45.23
N PRO A 303 -33.45 8.01 -46.09
CA PRO A 303 -34.59 7.12 -45.77
C PRO A 303 -35.08 6.15 -46.88
N ASN A 304 -35.71 5.04 -46.44
CA ASN A 304 -36.58 4.09 -47.15
C ASN A 304 -37.74 4.78 -47.93
N PRO A 305 -38.27 4.24 -49.06
CA PRO A 305 -39.50 3.41 -48.98
C PRO A 305 -39.72 2.35 -50.11
N ASN A 306 -40.04 1.12 -49.68
CA ASN A 306 -41.25 0.34 -50.07
C ASN A 306 -41.42 -0.18 -51.54
N PRO A 307 -42.52 -0.89 -51.91
CA PRO A 307 -42.92 -2.28 -51.65
C PRO A 307 -42.99 -3.15 -52.93
N ASN A 308 -43.49 -4.38 -52.75
CA ASN A 308 -44.50 -5.09 -53.58
C ASN A 308 -44.03 -6.43 -54.21
N PRO A 309 -44.96 -7.33 -54.63
CA PRO A 309 -45.09 -8.65 -54.03
C PRO A 309 -45.05 -9.76 -55.11
N ASN A 310 -45.03 -11.03 -54.74
CA ASN A 310 -46.10 -12.00 -55.03
C ASN A 310 -45.65 -13.44 -54.73
N PRO A 311 -46.62 -14.36 -54.52
CA PRO A 311 -46.44 -15.70 -53.99
C PRO A 311 -46.54 -16.82 -55.06
N LYS A 312 -46.28 -18.05 -54.60
CA LYS A 312 -46.82 -19.39 -54.98
C LYS A 312 -45.75 -20.41 -55.42
N PRO A 313 -46.05 -21.72 -55.35
CA PRO A 313 -47.12 -22.43 -54.64
C PRO A 313 -46.65 -23.18 -53.40
#